data_AF-A0AAW2DPG3-F1
#
_entry.id   AF-A0AAW2DPG3-F1
#
_cell.length_a   1.000
_cell.length_b   1.000
_cell.length_c   1.000
_cell.angle_alpha   90.00
_cell.angle_beta   90.00
_cell.angle_gamma   90.00
#
_symmetry.space_group_name_H-M   'P 1'
#
loop_
_entity.id
_entity.type
_entity.pdbx_description
1 polymer ?
#
loop_
_entity_poly.entity_id
_entity_poly.type
_entity_poly.pdbx_seq_one_letter_code
_entity_poly.pdbx_strand_id
1 'polypeptide(L)'
;MIPSNEDTACHSYVDEVCFYEADFTRALCLPTHPLVRELFAYLHLAPAQLVPNSWQIIISCMVVWMSANDGDVIKKEELLHFYRLRKSKDPGYYEFKP
;
A
#
# COMPACT_ATOMS: atom_id res chain seq x y z
N MET A 1 10.71 -19.44 0.06
CA MET A 1 11.22 -20.49 -0.84
C MET A 1 10.67 -20.11 -2.20
N ILE A 2 11.51 -19.90 -3.21
CA ILE A 2 11.01 -19.47 -4.53
C ILE A 2 10.38 -20.70 -5.20
N PRO A 3 9.13 -20.63 -5.69
CA PRO A 3 8.47 -21.78 -6.30
C PRO A 3 9.18 -22.20 -7.60
N SER A 4 9.18 -23.50 -7.85
CA SER A 4 9.58 -24.11 -9.12
C SER A 4 8.55 -23.77 -10.20
N ASN A 5 8.95 -23.78 -11.48
CA ASN A 5 8.01 -23.61 -12.60
C ASN A 5 6.92 -24.72 -12.66
N GLU A 6 7.08 -25.79 -11.90
CA GLU A 6 6.10 -26.89 -11.79
C GLU A 6 5.11 -26.71 -10.62
N ASP A 7 5.38 -25.76 -9.71
CA ASP A 7 4.50 -25.48 -8.58
C ASP A 7 3.31 -24.65 -9.09
N THR A 8 2.16 -25.32 -9.25
CA THR A 8 0.91 -24.68 -9.66
C THR A 8 -0.01 -24.54 -8.45
N ALA A 9 -0.58 -23.35 -8.23
CA ALA A 9 -1.53 -23.16 -7.13
C ALA A 9 -2.73 -24.12 -7.31
N CYS A 10 -3.12 -24.81 -6.23
CA CYS A 10 -4.18 -25.83 -6.28
C CYS A 10 -5.54 -25.29 -6.76
N HIS A 11 -5.73 -23.96 -6.75
CA HIS A 11 -6.91 -23.26 -7.27
C HIS A 11 -6.51 -21.88 -7.80
N SER A 12 -6.25 -21.76 -9.10
CA SER A 12 -6.13 -20.46 -9.78
C SER A 12 -7.34 -20.26 -10.70
N TYR A 13 -8.20 -19.31 -10.38
CA TYR A 13 -9.18 -18.79 -11.35
C TYR A 13 -8.49 -17.79 -12.28
N VAL A 14 -8.99 -17.64 -13.50
CA VAL A 14 -8.34 -16.85 -14.58
C VAL A 14 -8.10 -15.39 -14.19
N ASP A 15 -8.84 -14.85 -13.21
CA ASP A 15 -8.72 -13.46 -12.74
C ASP A 15 -8.20 -13.33 -11.30
N GLU A 16 -7.72 -14.42 -10.69
CA GLU A 16 -7.22 -14.40 -9.32
C GLU A 16 -5.71 -14.54 -9.25
N VAL A 17 -5.08 -13.63 -8.51
CA VAL A 17 -3.67 -13.73 -8.13
C VAL A 17 -3.58 -14.50 -6.82
N CYS A 18 -3.09 -15.73 -6.88
CA CYS A 18 -2.88 -16.56 -5.70
C CYS A 18 -1.46 -16.37 -5.15
N PHE A 19 -1.34 -16.28 -3.83
CA PHE A 19 -0.08 -16.23 -3.12
C PHE A 19 0.10 -17.51 -2.29
N TYR A 20 1.34 -17.98 -2.12
CA TYR A 20 1.60 -19.14 -1.28
C TYR A 20 1.39 -18.79 0.19
N GLU A 21 0.67 -19.64 0.94
CA GLU A 21 0.47 -19.45 2.39
C GLU A 21 1.79 -19.35 3.17
N ALA A 22 2.81 -20.06 2.69
CA ALA A 22 4.18 -20.01 3.22
C ALA A 22 4.82 -18.61 3.15
N ASP A 23 4.40 -17.77 2.19
CA ASP A 23 4.86 -16.40 2.09
C ASP A 23 4.26 -15.55 3.24
N PHE A 24 2.99 -15.76 3.59
CA PHE A 24 2.36 -15.06 4.72
C PHE A 24 2.86 -15.54 6.08
N THR A 25 3.33 -16.79 6.18
CA THR A 25 3.80 -17.41 7.44
C THR A 25 5.01 -16.67 8.04
N ARG A 26 5.76 -15.91 7.23
CA ARG A 26 6.90 -15.11 7.69
C ARG A 26 6.58 -13.64 7.95
N ALA A 27 5.29 -13.27 7.98
CA ALA A 27 4.87 -11.87 7.92
C ALA A 27 5.59 -11.16 6.76
N LEU A 28 5.64 -11.83 5.59
CA LEU A 28 6.10 -11.19 4.37
C LEU A 28 5.10 -10.06 4.11
N CYS A 29 5.44 -8.88 4.60
CA CYS A 29 4.83 -7.66 4.13
C CYS A 29 4.91 -7.75 2.61
N LEU A 30 3.76 -7.74 1.92
CA LEU A 30 3.70 -7.43 0.49
C LEU A 30 4.77 -6.37 0.22
N PRO A 31 5.59 -6.45 -0.85
CA PRO A 31 6.63 -5.47 -1.10
C PRO A 31 6.01 -4.06 -1.16
N THR A 32 5.95 -3.41 0.01
CA THR A 32 5.33 -2.11 0.19
C THR A 32 6.38 -1.12 -0.17
N HIS A 33 6.04 -0.26 -1.13
CA HIS A 33 6.93 0.80 -1.58
C HIS A 33 7.54 1.56 -0.38
N PRO A 34 8.85 1.91 -0.39
CA PRO A 34 9.51 2.54 0.75
C PRO A 34 8.76 3.73 1.34
N LEU A 35 8.20 4.59 0.48
CA LEU A 35 7.32 5.70 0.87
C LEU A 35 6.14 5.24 1.73
N VAL A 36 5.43 4.20 1.30
CA VAL A 36 4.22 3.70 1.97
C VAL A 36 4.58 3.20 3.36
N ARG A 37 5.69 2.45 3.47
CA ARG A 37 6.22 1.97 4.75
C ARG A 37 6.60 3.14 5.66
N GLU A 38 7.29 4.14 5.13
CA GLU A 38 7.74 5.30 5.89
C GLU A 38 6.56 6.16 6.38
N LEU A 39 5.56 6.38 5.52
CA LEU A 39 4.34 7.11 5.82
C LEU A 39 3.56 6.44 6.95
N PHE A 40 3.32 5.12 6.84
CA PHE A 40 2.58 4.39 7.88
C PHE A 40 3.34 4.29 9.20
N ALA A 41 4.67 4.15 9.15
CA ALA A 41 5.50 4.19 10.35
C ALA A 41 5.41 5.55 11.05
N TYR A 42 5.42 6.65 10.29
CA TYR A 42 5.25 8.01 10.83
C TYR A 42 3.86 8.25 11.41
N LEU A 43 2.81 7.73 10.76
CA LEU A 43 1.42 7.90 11.19
C LEU A 43 0.99 6.91 12.29
N HIS A 44 1.85 5.95 12.65
CA HIS A 44 1.54 4.84 13.55
C HIS A 44 0.27 4.07 13.15
N LEU A 45 0.12 3.83 11.84
CA LEU A 45 -1.04 3.16 11.26
C LEU A 45 -0.67 1.83 10.62
N ALA A 46 -1.57 0.85 10.72
CA ALA A 46 -1.51 -0.34 9.89
C ALA A 46 -2.15 -0.07 8.52
N PRO A 47 -1.63 -0.68 7.43
CA PRO A 47 -2.22 -0.62 6.09
C PRO A 47 -3.75 -0.81 6.03
N ALA A 48 -4.27 -1.74 6.84
CA ALA A 48 -5.69 -2.09 6.92
C ALA A 48 -6.57 -1.02 7.59
N GLN A 49 -5.99 -0.06 8.31
CA GLN A 49 -6.72 1.00 8.98
C GLN A 49 -7.04 2.18 8.06
N LEU A 50 -6.51 2.19 6.84
CA LEU A 50 -6.77 3.26 5.88
C LEU A 50 -7.97 2.88 4.99
N VAL A 51 -8.92 3.80 4.80
CA VAL A 51 -10.07 3.55 3.92
C VAL A 51 -9.62 3.42 2.45
N PRO A 52 -10.35 2.67 1.59
CA PRO A 52 -9.96 2.44 0.20
C PRO A 52 -9.68 3.73 -0.60
N ASN A 53 -10.49 4.77 -0.41
CA ASN A 53 -10.31 6.05 -1.09
C ASN A 53 -8.98 6.73 -0.73
N SER A 54 -8.50 6.52 0.49
CA SER A 54 -7.25 7.12 0.98
C SER A 54 -6.03 6.37 0.47
N TRP A 55 -6.16 5.06 0.25
CA TRP A 55 -5.15 4.30 -0.50
C TRP A 55 -4.99 4.81 -1.93
N GLN A 56 -6.11 5.09 -2.61
CA GLN A 56 -6.09 5.63 -3.96
C GLN A 56 -5.38 7.00 -4.02
N ILE A 57 -5.54 7.86 -3.00
CA ILE A 57 -4.82 9.13 -2.91
C ILE A 57 -3.31 8.90 -2.85
N ILE A 58 -2.82 8.01 -1.97
CA ILE A 58 -1.38 7.72 -1.86
C ILE A 58 -0.82 7.26 -3.21
N ILE A 59 -1.46 6.27 -3.85
CA ILE A 59 -1.00 5.72 -5.13
C ILE A 59 -1.05 6.77 -6.24
N SER A 60 -2.12 7.56 -6.30
CA SER A 60 -2.25 8.62 -7.31
C SER A 60 -1.18 9.69 -7.15
N CYS A 61 -0.90 10.12 -5.92
CA CYS A 61 0.18 11.07 -5.64
C CYS A 61 1.55 10.51 -6.06
N MET A 62 1.84 9.24 -5.77
CA MET A 62 3.08 8.60 -6.22
C MET A 62 3.20 8.62 -7.74
N VAL A 63 2.17 8.18 -8.46
CA VAL A 63 2.19 8.09 -9.93
C VAL A 63 2.31 9.46 -10.58
N VAL A 64 1.52 10.43 -10.12
CA VAL A 64 1.55 11.80 -10.66
C VAL A 64 2.90 12.45 -10.40
N TRP A 65 3.44 12.30 -9.18
CA TRP A 65 4.74 12.88 -8.84
C TRP A 65 5.89 12.27 -9.64
N MET A 66 5.93 10.95 -9.77
CA MET A 66 6.92 10.26 -10.61
C MET A 66 6.85 10.71 -12.07
N SER A 67 5.63 10.93 -12.57
CA SER A 67 5.43 11.39 -13.95
C SER A 67 5.83 12.85 -14.16
N ALA A 68 5.69 13.69 -13.13
CA ALA A 68 6.01 15.11 -13.18
C ALA A 68 7.49 15.44 -12.86
N ASN A 69 8.18 14.56 -12.12
CA ASN A 69 9.54 14.80 -11.59
C ASN A 69 10.55 13.74 -12.05
N ASP A 70 10.49 13.32 -13.32
CA ASP A 70 11.47 12.42 -13.95
C ASP A 70 11.72 11.10 -13.17
N GLY A 71 10.66 10.53 -12.61
CA GLY A 71 10.70 9.28 -11.84
C GLY A 71 11.06 9.45 -10.37
N ASP A 72 11.20 10.69 -9.86
CA ASP A 72 11.37 10.93 -8.43
C ASP A 72 10.10 10.53 -7.65
N VAL A 73 10.27 10.09 -6.41
CA VAL A 73 9.16 9.63 -5.56
C VAL A 73 8.75 10.78 -4.64
N ILE A 74 7.45 11.06 -4.57
CA ILE A 74 6.90 12.02 -3.59
C ILE A 74 7.34 11.66 -2.17
N LYS A 75 7.81 12.65 -1.41
CA LYS A 75 8.17 12.46 0.00
C LYS A 75 6.92 12.47 0.87
N LYS A 76 7.00 11.85 2.06
CA LYS A 76 5.87 11.83 2.99
C LYS A 76 5.45 13.23 3.42
N GLU A 77 6.40 14.16 3.56
CA GLU A 77 6.13 15.55 3.97
C GLU A 77 5.28 16.28 2.94
N GLU A 78 5.58 16.10 1.65
CA GLU A 78 4.81 16.68 0.55
C GLU A 78 3.39 16.10 0.52
N LEU A 79 3.26 14.78 0.67
CA LEU A 79 1.94 14.14 0.75
C LEU A 79 1.12 14.68 1.94
N LEU A 80 1.75 14.83 3.10
CA LEU A 80 1.10 15.35 4.31
C LEU A 80 0.87 16.88 4.28
N HIS A 81 1.55 17.59 3.38
CA HIS A 81 1.28 18.99 3.10
C HIS A 81 -0.06 19.14 2.35
N PHE A 82 -0.31 18.28 1.36
CA PHE A 82 -1.56 18.29 0.59
C PHE A 82 -2.73 17.64 1.31
N TYR A 83 -2.48 16.61 2.12
CA TYR A 83 -3.53 15.82 2.74
C TYR A 83 -3.28 15.59 4.23
N ARG A 84 -4.30 15.88 5.04
CA ARG A 84 -4.30 15.61 6.48
C ARG A 84 -4.99 14.29 6.77
N LEU A 85 -4.39 13.49 7.63
CA LEU A 85 -5.00 12.28 8.17
C LEU A 85 -6.10 12.66 9.17
N ARG A 86 -7.29 12.07 9.02
CA ARG A 86 -8.42 12.19 9.95
C ARG A 86 -9.02 10.83 10.25
N LYS A 87 -9.74 10.72 11.37
CA LYS A 87 -10.56 9.54 11.63
C LYS A 87 -11.73 9.52 10.65
N SER A 88 -11.99 8.36 10.07
CA SER A 88 -13.17 8.11 9.25
C SER A 88 -14.44 8.09 10.11
N LYS A 89 -15.60 8.04 9.45
CA LYS A 89 -16.88 7.76 10.10
C LYS A 89 -16.90 6.35 10.73
N ASP A 90 -16.19 5.41 10.13
CA ASP A 90 -16.07 4.05 10.62
C ASP A 90 -15.00 3.96 11.72
N PRO A 91 -15.35 3.51 12.93
CA PRO A 91 -14.40 3.39 14.04
C PRO A 91 -13.19 2.53 13.68
N GLY A 92 -11.99 3.01 13.99
CA GLY A 92 -10.74 2.30 13.71
C GLY A 92 -10.17 2.55 12.30
N TYR A 93 -10.91 3.25 11.44
CA TYR A 93 -10.46 3.64 10.11
C TYR A 93 -10.05 5.12 10.03
N TYR A 94 -9.15 5.40 9.11
CA TYR A 94 -8.58 6.71 8.86
C TYR A 94 -8.68 7.07 7.39
N GLU A 95 -8.86 8.35 7.12
CA GLU A 95 -8.95 8.91 5.78
C GLU A 95 -8.09 10.15 5.60
N PHE A 96 -7.54 10.31 4.41
CA PHE A 96 -6.88 11.53 3.95
C PHE A 96 -7.92 12.53 3.45
N LYS A 97 -7.82 13.76 3.93
CA LYS A 97 -8.62 14.90 3.48
C LYS A 97 -7.69 16.04 3.06
N PRO A 98 -8.05 16.82 2.02
CA PRO A 98 -7.40 18.11 1.78
C PRO A 98 -7.45 19.02 3.02
#